data_AF-A0A819DKQ9-F1
#
_entry.id   AF-A0A819DKQ9-F1
#
_cell.length_a   1.000
_cell.length_b   1.000
_cell.length_c   1.000
_cell.angle_alpha   90.00
_cell.angle_beta   90.00
_cell.angle_gamma   90.00
#
_symmetry.space_group_name_H-M   'P 1'
#
loop_
_entity.id
_entity.type
_entity.pdbx_description
1 polymer ?
#
loop_
_entity_poly.entity_id
_entity_poly.type
_entity_poly.pdbx_seq_one_letter_code
_entity_poly.pdbx_strand_id
1 'polypeptide(L)'
;MVHSNDEISQSAMKDKLVLSKSKDVSVDSVLKQCGDFAEPEHRCRLPSSIWQNDSQYNPVNATLKSLIDKYIPISDGKWDKCHMLDFDRRLVDCPNSWVFDRRVYGFTFTEEAHLVCHTKGRKSLTASISSLVFILMLELTSYSYRSLVGNIALASFAFGETLTTLSAYISDGLAVMNISPCIAMTIGSIIEICGYISANIFMSGRLG
;
A
#
# COMPACT_ATOMS: atom_id res chain seq x y z
N MET A 1 -74.56 3.19 -18.45
CA MET A 1 -73.41 4.06 -18.77
C MET A 1 -72.93 4.70 -17.49
N VAL A 2 -71.93 4.11 -16.83
CA VAL A 2 -70.76 4.79 -16.24
C VAL A 2 -69.72 3.67 -16.08
N HIS A 3 -68.67 3.80 -16.86
CA HIS A 3 -67.46 2.98 -16.87
C HIS A 3 -66.42 3.67 -15.98
N SER A 4 -65.38 2.92 -15.60
CA SER A 4 -64.02 3.42 -15.29
C SER A 4 -63.84 4.13 -13.96
N ASN A 5 -62.74 3.99 -13.20
CA ASN A 5 -61.44 3.34 -13.36
C ASN A 5 -60.85 3.35 -11.93
N ASP A 6 -60.55 2.21 -11.30
CA ASP A 6 -59.86 2.23 -9.99
C ASP A 6 -58.89 1.05 -9.74
N GLU A 7 -58.44 0.34 -10.77
CA GLU A 7 -57.56 -0.83 -10.60
C GLU A 7 -56.23 -0.76 -11.39
N ILE A 8 -55.60 0.41 -11.48
CA ILE A 8 -54.24 0.51 -12.06
C ILE A 8 -53.40 1.52 -11.28
N SER A 9 -52.99 1.19 -10.05
CA SER A 9 -51.90 1.94 -9.37
C SER A 9 -51.20 1.22 -8.21
N GLN A 10 -51.30 -0.11 -8.07
CA GLN A 10 -50.54 -0.84 -7.02
C GLN A 10 -49.52 -1.87 -7.53
N SER A 11 -49.37 -2.02 -8.85
CA SER A 11 -48.45 -3.03 -9.44
C SER A 11 -47.05 -2.49 -9.79
N ALA A 12 -46.77 -1.19 -9.66
CA ALA A 12 -45.52 -0.58 -10.14
C ALA A 12 -44.47 -0.30 -9.03
N MET A 13 -44.70 -0.76 -7.80
CA MET A 13 -43.83 -0.46 -6.65
C MET A 13 -43.45 -1.72 -5.87
N LYS A 14 -43.17 -2.83 -6.58
CA LYS A 14 -42.59 -4.05 -5.98
C LYS A 14 -41.24 -4.48 -6.58
N ASP A 15 -40.83 -3.91 -7.71
CA ASP A 15 -39.66 -4.42 -8.48
C ASP A 15 -38.40 -3.54 -8.42
N LYS A 16 -38.32 -2.54 -7.55
CA LYS A 16 -37.11 -1.69 -7.41
C LYS A 16 -36.46 -1.69 -6.04
N LEU A 17 -36.76 -2.69 -5.22
CA LEU A 17 -35.99 -2.98 -4.01
C LEU A 17 -35.31 -4.34 -4.12
N VAL A 18 -34.62 -4.59 -5.25
CA VAL A 18 -33.46 -5.48 -5.24
C VAL A 18 -32.37 -4.75 -4.47
N LEU A 19 -32.55 -4.78 -3.15
CA LEU A 19 -31.55 -4.46 -2.15
C LEU A 19 -30.31 -5.25 -2.58
N SER A 20 -29.33 -4.53 -3.09
CA SER A 20 -27.99 -5.05 -3.29
C SER A 20 -27.59 -5.69 -1.97
N LYS A 21 -27.67 -7.02 -1.90
CA LYS A 21 -27.00 -7.81 -0.87
C LYS A 21 -25.53 -7.48 -1.05
N SER A 22 -25.10 -6.44 -0.32
CA SER A 22 -23.72 -6.19 -0.01
C SER A 22 -23.24 -7.51 0.56
N LYS A 23 -22.51 -8.28 -0.25
CA LYS A 23 -21.71 -9.37 0.29
C LYS A 23 -20.89 -8.69 1.36
N ASP A 24 -21.09 -9.08 2.60
CA ASP A 24 -20.23 -8.69 3.71
C ASP A 24 -18.82 -9.09 3.29
N VAL A 25 -18.10 -8.12 2.71
CA VAL A 25 -16.69 -8.20 2.44
C VAL A 25 -16.10 -8.23 3.83
N SER A 26 -15.90 -9.45 4.35
CA SER A 26 -15.36 -9.65 5.68
C SER A 26 -14.08 -8.84 5.76
N VAL A 27 -14.03 -7.96 6.75
CA VAL A 27 -12.88 -7.09 7.03
C VAL A 27 -11.61 -7.93 7.17
N ASP A 28 -11.71 -9.19 7.58
CA ASP A 28 -10.60 -10.15 7.63
C ASP A 28 -10.03 -10.51 6.25
N SER A 29 -10.85 -10.48 5.20
CA SER A 29 -10.42 -10.74 3.82
C SER A 29 -9.62 -9.55 3.27
N VAL A 30 -10.04 -8.34 3.63
CA VAL A 30 -9.35 -7.09 3.26
C VAL A 30 -8.07 -6.92 4.07
N LEU A 31 -8.10 -7.22 5.38
CA LEU A 31 -6.92 -7.20 6.26
C LEU A 31 -5.88 -8.23 5.83
N LYS A 32 -6.29 -9.43 5.38
CA LYS A 32 -5.39 -10.44 4.83
C LYS A 32 -4.78 -10.02 3.49
N GLN A 33 -5.49 -9.20 2.72
CA GLN A 33 -5.01 -8.70 1.42
C GLN A 33 -4.08 -7.49 1.55
N CYS A 34 -4.17 -6.73 2.65
CA CYS A 34 -3.25 -5.62 2.91
C CYS A 34 -1.95 -6.06 3.62
N GLY A 35 -1.97 -7.18 4.38
CA GLY A 35 -0.81 -7.68 5.14
C GLY A 35 0.43 -7.96 4.28
N ASP A 36 0.24 -8.20 2.99
CA ASP A 36 1.29 -8.31 1.99
C ASP A 36 1.13 -7.15 0.98
N PHE A 37 1.41 -5.91 1.39
CA PHE A 37 1.99 -4.95 0.45
C PHE A 37 3.30 -5.58 -0.02
N ALA A 38 3.18 -6.43 -1.03
CA ALA A 38 4.03 -7.59 -1.24
C ALA A 38 5.46 -7.12 -1.50
N GLU A 39 6.28 -7.12 -0.45
CA GLU A 39 7.71 -7.08 -0.64
C GLU A 39 8.02 -8.34 -1.45
N PRO A 40 8.45 -8.20 -2.72
CA PRO A 40 8.71 -9.36 -3.54
C PRO A 40 9.70 -10.25 -2.79
N GLU A 41 9.43 -11.55 -2.79
CA GLU A 41 10.36 -12.51 -2.21
C GLU A 41 11.73 -12.31 -2.85
N HIS A 42 12.77 -12.27 -2.03
CA HIS A 42 14.11 -11.94 -2.47
C HIS A 42 15.14 -12.63 -1.59
N ARG A 43 16.36 -12.73 -2.12
CA ARG A 43 17.52 -13.27 -1.42
C ARG A 43 18.77 -12.49 -1.81
N CYS A 44 19.84 -12.62 -1.04
CA CYS A 44 21.14 -12.11 -1.46
C CYS A 44 21.57 -12.74 -2.78
N ARG A 45 22.16 -11.94 -3.67
CA ARG A 45 22.87 -12.44 -4.84
C ARG A 45 24.20 -13.05 -4.40
N LEU A 46 24.52 -14.23 -4.94
CA LEU A 46 25.83 -14.85 -4.73
C LEU A 46 26.91 -14.08 -5.52
N PRO A 47 28.14 -13.94 -4.98
CA PRO A 47 29.24 -13.31 -5.70
C PRO A 47 29.58 -14.08 -6.98
N SER A 48 30.04 -13.35 -8.00
CA SER A 48 30.35 -13.91 -9.33
C SER A 48 31.46 -14.97 -9.31
N SER A 49 32.29 -14.98 -8.27
CA SER A 49 33.29 -16.02 -8.00
C SER A 49 32.69 -17.37 -7.62
N ILE A 50 31.48 -17.38 -7.04
CA ILE A 50 30.75 -18.60 -6.67
C ILE A 50 29.79 -18.99 -7.80
N TRP A 51 29.04 -18.01 -8.35
CA TRP A 51 28.08 -18.24 -9.42
C TRP A 51 27.99 -17.01 -10.34
N GLN A 52 28.46 -17.15 -11.59
CA GLN A 52 28.62 -16.01 -12.50
C GLN A 52 27.32 -15.33 -12.92
N ASN A 53 26.20 -16.06 -12.99
CA ASN A 53 24.93 -15.53 -13.48
C ASN A 53 23.80 -15.80 -12.48
N ASP A 54 23.92 -15.22 -11.28
CA ASP A 54 22.90 -15.33 -10.24
C ASP A 54 21.80 -14.28 -10.44
N SER A 55 20.98 -14.48 -11.47
CA SER A 55 19.88 -13.59 -11.86
C SER A 55 18.49 -14.17 -11.57
N GLN A 56 18.41 -15.44 -11.18
CA GLN A 56 17.13 -16.13 -10.97
C GLN A 56 16.91 -16.42 -9.50
N TYR A 57 15.76 -16.02 -8.96
CA TYR A 57 15.42 -16.27 -7.57
C TYR A 57 15.41 -17.77 -7.25
N ASN A 58 14.79 -18.56 -8.13
CA ASN A 58 14.69 -20.00 -7.97
C ASN A 58 15.93 -20.71 -8.50
N PRO A 59 16.45 -21.69 -7.77
CA PRO A 59 17.56 -22.49 -8.25
C PRO A 59 17.11 -23.33 -9.45
N VAL A 60 17.70 -23.07 -10.62
CA VAL A 60 17.48 -23.86 -11.84
C VAL A 60 18.09 -25.26 -11.69
N ASN A 61 19.17 -25.36 -10.91
CA ASN A 61 19.99 -26.57 -10.77
C ASN A 61 20.17 -26.94 -9.30
N ALA A 62 20.31 -28.23 -9.01
CA ALA A 62 20.59 -28.74 -7.67
C ALA A 62 21.90 -28.19 -7.07
N THR A 63 22.90 -27.94 -7.91
CA THR A 63 24.17 -27.31 -7.52
C THR A 63 23.98 -25.86 -7.04
N LEU A 64 23.14 -25.09 -7.73
CA LEU A 64 22.84 -23.71 -7.30
C LEU A 64 22.08 -23.74 -5.97
N LYS A 65 21.14 -24.68 -5.81
CA LYS A 65 20.43 -24.87 -4.55
C LYS A 65 21.40 -25.17 -3.39
N SER A 66 22.34 -26.10 -3.58
CA SER A 66 23.31 -26.42 -2.51
C SER A 66 24.26 -25.26 -2.19
N LEU A 67 24.59 -24.42 -3.17
CA LEU A 67 25.35 -23.19 -2.93
C LEU A 67 24.51 -22.15 -2.17
N ILE A 68 23.25 -21.93 -2.55
CA ILE A 68 22.33 -21.05 -1.84
C ILE A 68 22.18 -21.52 -0.39
N ASP A 69 21.89 -22.79 -0.16
CA ASP A 69 21.71 -23.35 1.19
C ASP A 69 23.02 -23.31 2.02
N LYS A 70 24.19 -23.24 1.36
CA LYS A 70 25.49 -23.12 2.02
C LYS A 70 25.82 -21.68 2.42
N TYR A 71 25.45 -20.70 1.61
CA TYR A 71 25.84 -19.30 1.79
C TYR A 71 24.72 -18.41 2.33
N ILE A 72 23.46 -18.81 2.24
CA ILE A 72 22.31 -18.04 2.75
C ILE A 72 21.69 -18.83 3.91
N PRO A 73 21.81 -18.35 5.16
CA PRO A 73 21.27 -19.06 6.31
C PRO A 73 19.73 -19.13 6.24
N ILE A 74 19.15 -20.13 6.89
CA ILE A 74 17.70 -20.27 7.01
C ILE A 74 17.28 -19.70 8.35
N SER A 75 16.38 -18.70 8.32
CA SER A 75 15.69 -18.16 9.50
C SER A 75 14.21 -18.47 9.38
N ASP A 76 13.62 -19.05 10.43
CA ASP A 76 12.18 -19.37 10.47
C ASP A 76 11.68 -20.24 9.30
N GLY A 77 12.52 -21.17 8.84
CA GLY A 77 12.21 -22.08 7.73
C GLY A 77 12.22 -21.43 6.34
N LYS A 78 12.68 -20.17 6.23
CA LYS A 78 12.89 -19.46 4.96
C LYS A 78 14.33 -18.98 4.86
N TRP A 79 14.82 -18.73 3.65
CA TRP A 79 16.13 -18.10 3.48
C TRP A 79 16.14 -16.70 4.09
N ASP A 80 17.22 -16.35 4.77
CA ASP A 80 17.45 -15.00 5.24
C ASP A 80 17.50 -14.05 4.03
N LYS A 81 16.68 -13.00 4.12
CA LYS A 81 16.47 -12.01 3.06
C LYS A 81 17.58 -10.96 3.03
N CYS A 82 18.27 -10.76 4.16
CA CYS A 82 19.13 -9.61 4.40
C CYS A 82 20.59 -9.97 4.61
N HIS A 83 20.87 -11.20 5.02
CA HIS A 83 22.21 -11.61 5.36
C HIS A 83 22.65 -12.84 4.56
N MET A 84 23.95 -12.92 4.33
CA MET A 84 24.61 -14.10 3.80
C MET A 84 25.90 -14.38 4.57
N LEU A 85 26.40 -15.59 4.42
CA LEU A 85 27.70 -16.01 4.94
C LEU A 85 28.78 -15.68 3.91
N ASP A 86 29.86 -15.03 4.35
CA ASP A 86 31.06 -14.83 3.54
C ASP A 86 31.91 -16.12 3.45
N PHE A 87 33.02 -16.10 2.71
CA PHE A 87 33.98 -17.20 2.62
C PHE A 87 34.53 -17.63 3.99
N ASP A 88 34.65 -16.68 4.92
CA ASP A 88 35.03 -16.93 6.32
C ASP A 88 33.87 -17.41 7.22
N ARG A 89 32.70 -17.70 6.64
CA ARG A 89 31.46 -18.06 7.35
C ARG A 89 30.98 -17.01 8.35
N ARG A 90 31.32 -15.74 8.12
CA ARG A 90 30.80 -14.62 8.91
C ARG A 90 29.50 -14.14 8.29
N LEU A 91 28.53 -13.81 9.14
CA LEU A 91 27.27 -13.20 8.71
C LEU A 91 27.53 -11.76 8.28
N VAL A 92 27.20 -11.43 7.03
CA VAL A 92 27.37 -10.11 6.44
C VAL A 92 26.09 -9.67 5.72
N ASP A 93 25.85 -8.36 5.66
CA ASP A 93 24.76 -7.78 4.88
C ASP A 93 25.01 -7.99 3.39
N CYS A 94 23.98 -8.41 2.63
CA CYS A 94 24.09 -8.78 1.21
C CYS A 94 24.95 -7.78 0.38
N PRO A 95 26.25 -8.04 0.12
CA PRO A 95 27.12 -7.04 -0.50
C PRO A 95 26.96 -7.01 -2.03
N ASN A 96 26.44 -8.08 -2.61
CA ASN A 96 26.38 -8.29 -4.06
C ASN A 96 25.03 -7.95 -4.68
N SER A 97 24.20 -7.11 -4.06
CA SER A 97 22.79 -6.83 -4.41
C SER A 97 21.83 -8.00 -4.12
N TRP A 98 20.57 -7.86 -4.55
CA TRP A 98 19.49 -8.81 -4.29
C TRP A 98 18.97 -9.44 -5.58
N VAL A 99 18.40 -10.64 -5.47
CA VAL A 99 17.69 -11.32 -6.53
C VAL A 99 16.23 -11.46 -6.11
N PHE A 100 15.32 -10.92 -6.91
CA PHE A 100 13.88 -10.88 -6.63
C PHE A 100 13.10 -11.95 -7.41
N ASP A 101 12.05 -12.51 -6.80
CA ASP A 101 11.10 -13.40 -7.47
C ASP A 101 10.15 -12.57 -8.33
N ARG A 102 10.49 -12.48 -9.63
CA ARG A 102 9.68 -11.74 -10.61
C ARG A 102 8.53 -12.55 -11.23
N ARG A 103 8.19 -13.72 -10.66
CA ARG A 103 7.11 -14.57 -11.23
C ARG A 103 5.71 -13.99 -11.00
N VAL A 104 5.51 -13.34 -9.87
CA VAL A 104 4.21 -12.76 -9.48
C VAL A 104 4.16 -11.28 -9.81
N TYR A 105 5.21 -10.56 -9.43
CA TYR A 105 5.33 -9.12 -9.63
C TYR A 105 6.44 -8.86 -10.65
N GLY A 106 6.22 -7.92 -11.57
CA GLY A 106 7.27 -7.47 -12.49
C GLY A 106 8.35 -6.66 -11.77
N PHE A 107 8.96 -5.70 -12.46
CA PHE A 107 9.82 -4.72 -11.81
C PHE A 107 9.00 -3.91 -10.80
N THR A 108 9.44 -3.93 -9.54
CA THR A 108 8.77 -3.17 -8.47
C THR A 108 9.61 -1.96 -8.09
N PHE A 109 8.96 -0.91 -7.60
CA PHE A 109 9.66 0.28 -7.09
C PHE A 109 10.69 -0.07 -6.00
N THR A 110 10.40 -1.07 -5.17
CA THR A 110 11.32 -1.56 -4.12
C THR A 110 12.64 -2.07 -4.70
N GLU A 111 12.58 -2.69 -5.88
CA GLU A 111 13.75 -3.18 -6.61
C GLU A 111 14.57 -2.03 -7.20
N GLU A 112 13.92 -1.06 -7.87
CA GLU A 112 14.60 0.09 -8.47
C GLU A 112 15.26 1.00 -7.43
N ALA A 113 14.61 1.19 -6.28
CA ALA A 113 15.09 2.07 -5.23
C ALA A 113 16.06 1.38 -4.22
N HIS A 114 16.35 0.08 -4.39
CA HIS A 114 17.19 -0.70 -3.49
C HIS A 114 16.78 -0.59 -2.00
N LEU A 115 15.48 -0.50 -1.73
CA LEU A 115 14.95 -0.19 -0.39
C LEU A 115 14.80 -1.45 0.49
N VAL A 116 15.72 -2.40 0.39
CA VAL A 116 15.61 -3.71 1.03
C VAL A 116 16.50 -3.77 2.27
N CYS A 117 16.01 -4.40 3.35
CA CYS A 117 16.75 -4.65 4.59
C CYS A 117 17.20 -3.38 5.35
N HIS A 118 18.48 -3.01 5.28
CA HIS A 118 19.08 -1.93 6.10
C HIS A 118 18.44 -0.56 5.84
N THR A 119 17.81 -0.36 4.67
CA THR A 119 17.14 0.89 4.31
C THR A 119 15.62 0.85 4.50
N LYS A 120 15.08 -0.13 5.24
CA LYS A 120 13.63 -0.24 5.46
C LYS A 120 13.03 1.06 6.03
N GLY A 121 13.74 1.74 6.92
CA GLY A 121 13.32 3.03 7.49
C GLY A 121 13.30 4.22 6.51
N ARG A 122 13.94 4.10 5.32
CA ARG A 122 13.94 5.18 4.31
C ARG A 122 12.73 5.16 3.39
N LYS A 123 11.92 4.10 3.40
CA LYS A 123 10.68 4.01 2.61
C LYS A 123 9.68 5.11 2.99
N SER A 124 9.60 5.43 4.28
CA SER A 124 8.70 6.44 4.86
C SER A 124 8.95 7.88 4.35
N LEU A 125 10.21 8.24 4.09
CA LEU A 125 10.59 9.59 3.66
C LEU A 125 10.19 9.90 2.21
N THR A 126 10.30 8.93 1.31
CA THR A 126 10.01 9.15 -0.13
C THR A 126 8.51 9.36 -0.36
N ALA A 127 7.67 8.59 0.34
CA ALA A 127 6.23 8.79 0.35
C ALA A 127 5.87 10.20 0.86
N SER A 128 6.48 10.64 1.96
CA SER A 128 6.24 11.96 2.56
C SER A 128 6.61 13.11 1.61
N ILE A 129 7.70 13.00 0.86
CA ILE A 129 8.12 14.05 -0.10
C ILE A 129 7.15 14.15 -1.28
N SER A 130 6.65 13.02 -1.79
CA SER A 130 5.68 13.02 -2.90
C SER A 130 4.39 13.74 -2.51
N SER A 131 3.88 13.49 -1.31
CA SER A 131 2.72 14.20 -0.75
C SER A 131 2.94 15.72 -0.68
N LEU A 132 4.09 16.16 -0.16
CA LEU A 132 4.41 17.59 -0.05
C LEU A 132 4.47 18.30 -1.41
N VAL A 133 5.05 17.66 -2.43
CA VAL A 133 5.12 18.22 -3.80
C VAL A 133 3.72 18.39 -4.39
N PHE A 134 2.82 17.44 -4.13
CA PHE A 134 1.44 17.51 -4.62
C PHE A 134 0.65 18.65 -3.94
N ILE A 135 0.81 18.84 -2.62
CA ILE A 135 0.23 19.99 -1.89
C ILE A 135 0.72 21.31 -2.48
N LEU A 136 2.03 21.46 -2.69
CA LEU A 136 2.61 22.69 -3.24
C LEU A 136 2.13 22.97 -4.67
N MET A 137 1.94 21.94 -5.49
CA MET A 137 1.34 22.09 -6.83
C MET A 137 -0.12 22.55 -6.78
N LEU A 138 -0.90 22.08 -5.79
CA LEU A 138 -2.28 22.55 -5.56
C LEU A 138 -2.34 24.02 -5.10
N GLU A 139 -1.38 24.48 -4.30
CA GLU A 139 -1.27 25.90 -3.93
C GLU A 139 -0.91 26.77 -5.13
N LEU A 140 0.04 26.34 -5.97
CA LEU A 140 0.47 27.09 -7.15
C LEU A 140 -0.62 27.19 -8.21
N THR A 141 -1.47 26.17 -8.36
CA THR A 141 -2.62 26.20 -9.28
C THR A 141 -3.80 27.03 -8.74
N SER A 142 -3.91 27.22 -7.42
CA SER A 142 -4.99 27.97 -6.77
C SER A 142 -4.83 29.50 -6.80
N TYR A 143 -3.67 30.05 -7.21
CA TYR A 143 -3.45 31.50 -7.25
C TYR A 143 -4.46 32.25 -8.14
N SER A 144 -4.99 31.59 -9.17
CA SER A 144 -6.02 32.17 -10.06
C SER A 144 -7.46 32.02 -9.56
N TYR A 145 -7.71 31.28 -8.47
CA TYR A 145 -9.06 30.98 -7.95
C TYR A 145 -9.18 31.22 -6.43
N ARG A 146 -8.87 32.44 -5.97
CA ARG A 146 -9.11 32.91 -4.57
C ARG A 146 -10.61 33.03 -4.23
N SER A 147 -11.38 31.96 -4.39
CA SER A 147 -12.72 31.85 -3.82
C SER A 147 -12.63 31.21 -2.43
N LEU A 148 -13.57 31.54 -1.53
CA LEU A 148 -13.72 30.91 -0.22
C LEU A 148 -13.71 29.37 -0.33
N VAL A 149 -14.31 28.83 -1.40
CA VAL A 149 -14.37 27.40 -1.71
C VAL A 149 -12.98 26.82 -1.94
N GLY A 150 -12.11 27.54 -2.65
CA GLY A 150 -10.72 27.13 -2.88
C GLY A 150 -9.91 27.00 -1.58
N ASN A 151 -10.08 27.97 -0.66
CA ASN A 151 -9.39 27.93 0.64
C ASN A 151 -9.87 26.75 1.52
N ILE A 152 -11.16 26.43 1.49
CA ILE A 152 -11.72 25.29 2.25
C ILE A 152 -11.21 23.98 1.66
N ALA A 153 -11.22 23.82 0.34
CA ALA A 153 -10.71 22.63 -0.34
C ALA A 153 -9.22 22.39 -0.03
N LEU A 154 -8.41 23.45 -0.07
CA LEU A 154 -6.99 23.41 0.28
C LEU A 154 -6.79 22.98 1.75
N ALA A 155 -7.56 23.56 2.68
CA ALA A 155 -7.47 23.21 4.09
C ALA A 155 -7.85 21.74 4.36
N SER A 156 -8.90 21.22 3.70
CA SER A 156 -9.27 19.80 3.82
C SER A 156 -8.20 18.87 3.25
N PHE A 157 -7.58 19.26 2.14
CA PHE A 157 -6.53 18.47 1.51
C PHE A 157 -5.26 18.43 2.38
N ALA A 158 -4.81 19.60 2.84
CA ALA A 158 -3.67 19.72 3.74
C ALA A 158 -3.89 18.95 5.05
N PHE A 159 -5.11 18.98 5.60
CA PHE A 159 -5.46 18.19 6.78
C PHE A 159 -5.40 16.68 6.51
N GLY A 160 -5.93 16.22 5.37
CA GLY A 160 -5.85 14.82 4.94
C GLY A 160 -4.42 14.31 4.83
N GLU A 161 -3.54 15.09 4.18
CA GLU A 161 -2.12 14.74 4.05
C GLU A 161 -1.36 14.76 5.39
N THR A 162 -1.67 15.74 6.25
CA THR A 162 -1.11 15.79 7.62
C THR A 162 -1.52 14.54 8.41
N LEU A 163 -2.76 14.08 8.20
CA LEU A 163 -3.27 12.88 8.85
C LEU A 163 -2.65 11.60 8.29
N THR A 164 -2.42 11.53 6.98
CA THR A 164 -1.73 10.40 6.32
C THR A 164 -0.26 10.32 6.72
N THR A 165 0.44 11.45 6.82
CA THR A 165 1.83 11.49 7.31
C THR A 165 1.91 11.17 8.80
N LEU A 166 0.97 11.67 9.61
CA LEU A 166 0.87 11.31 11.02
C LEU A 166 0.56 9.81 11.19
N SER A 167 -0.32 9.23 10.37
CA SER A 167 -0.62 7.80 10.41
C SER A 167 0.56 6.96 9.96
N ALA A 168 1.34 7.40 8.96
CA ALA A 168 2.60 6.75 8.57
C ALA A 168 3.65 6.80 9.69
N TYR A 169 3.83 7.96 10.35
CA TYR A 169 4.74 8.10 11.49
C TYR A 169 4.32 7.23 12.67
N ILE A 170 3.03 7.23 12.98
CA ILE A 170 2.46 6.36 14.02
C ILE A 170 2.58 4.89 13.61
N SER A 171 2.49 4.54 12.32
CA SER A 171 2.70 3.18 11.80
C SER A 171 4.12 2.69 12.02
N ASP A 172 5.13 3.55 11.81
CA ASP A 172 6.53 3.21 12.09
C ASP A 172 6.74 2.98 13.60
N GLY A 173 6.09 3.77 14.47
CA GLY A 173 6.08 3.53 15.92
C GLY A 173 5.29 2.29 16.33
N LEU A 174 4.19 1.97 15.63
CA LEU A 174 3.35 0.78 15.84
C LEU A 174 4.01 -0.50 15.33
N ALA A 175 4.88 -0.42 14.33
CA ALA A 175 5.68 -1.55 13.86
C ALA A 175 6.62 -2.07 14.96
N VAL A 176 7.09 -1.20 15.86
CA VAL A 176 7.82 -1.61 17.08
C VAL A 176 6.90 -2.36 18.07
N MET A 177 5.59 -2.10 18.01
CA MET A 177 4.57 -2.72 18.86
C MET A 177 3.83 -3.89 18.17
N ASN A 178 4.34 -4.41 17.05
CA ASN A 178 3.74 -5.53 16.29
C ASN A 178 2.31 -5.25 15.76
N ILE A 179 1.89 -3.98 15.66
CA ILE A 179 0.60 -3.61 15.08
C ILE A 179 0.76 -3.41 13.57
N SER A 180 -0.16 -4.01 12.80
CA SER A 180 -0.10 -4.03 11.34
C SER A 180 -0.25 -2.62 10.72
N PRO A 181 0.68 -2.17 9.85
CA PRO A 181 0.61 -0.87 9.17
C PRO A 181 -0.63 -0.69 8.27
N CYS A 182 -1.29 -1.79 7.92
CA CYS A 182 -2.54 -1.79 7.16
C CYS A 182 -3.70 -1.16 7.93
N ILE A 183 -3.73 -1.31 9.26
CA ILE A 183 -4.77 -0.73 10.10
C ILE A 183 -4.67 0.80 10.04
N ALA A 184 -3.46 1.35 10.10
CA ALA A 184 -3.25 2.78 10.01
C ALA A 184 -3.61 3.35 8.63
N MET A 185 -3.27 2.67 7.54
CA MET A 185 -3.71 3.05 6.19
C MET A 185 -5.24 3.01 6.07
N THR A 186 -5.89 1.97 6.60
CA THR A 186 -7.34 1.83 6.55
C THR A 186 -8.04 2.94 7.35
N ILE A 187 -7.51 3.28 8.53
CA ILE A 187 -7.99 4.41 9.34
C ILE A 187 -7.81 5.72 8.56
N GLY A 188 -6.66 5.94 7.92
CA GLY A 188 -6.41 7.10 7.07
C GLY A 188 -7.47 7.25 5.97
N SER A 189 -7.71 6.18 5.21
CA SER A 189 -8.70 6.18 4.13
C SER A 189 -10.14 6.40 4.63
N ILE A 190 -10.52 5.82 5.78
CA ILE A 190 -11.84 6.06 6.37
C ILE A 190 -12.00 7.53 6.75
N ILE A 191 -10.98 8.14 7.36
CA ILE A 191 -11.05 9.55 7.75
C ILE A 191 -11.11 10.46 6.52
N GLU A 192 -10.39 10.13 5.45
CA GLU A 192 -10.48 10.86 4.18
C GLU A 192 -11.90 10.80 3.59
N ILE A 193 -12.50 9.61 3.51
CA ILE A 193 -13.88 9.43 3.03
C ILE A 193 -14.87 10.22 3.89
N CYS A 194 -14.73 10.15 5.22
CA CYS A 194 -15.56 10.94 6.13
C CYS A 194 -15.39 12.44 5.89
N GLY A 195 -14.16 12.92 5.68
CA GLY A 195 -13.87 14.31 5.35
C GLY A 195 -14.58 14.77 4.07
N TYR A 196 -14.53 13.96 3.01
CA TYR A 196 -15.24 14.25 1.75
C TYR A 196 -16.76 14.31 1.93
N ILE A 197 -17.34 13.38 2.70
CA ILE A 197 -18.78 13.36 2.96
C ILE A 197 -19.19 14.62 3.74
N SER A 198 -18.45 14.98 4.80
CA SER A 198 -18.73 16.18 5.60
C SER A 198 -18.65 17.47 4.78
N ALA A 199 -17.64 17.60 3.92
CA ALA A 199 -17.49 18.77 3.05
C ALA A 199 -18.66 18.91 2.06
N ASN A 200 -19.10 17.80 1.45
CA ASN A 200 -20.23 17.79 0.52
C ASN A 200 -21.56 18.17 1.20
N ILE A 201 -21.82 17.66 2.41
CA ILE A 201 -23.01 18.01 3.18
C ILE A 201 -23.01 19.51 3.53
N PHE A 202 -21.87 20.04 3.97
CA PHE A 202 -21.74 21.44 4.35
C PHE A 202 -21.98 22.40 3.16
N MET A 203 -21.44 22.06 1.99
CA MET A 203 -21.63 22.84 0.76
C MET A 203 -23.09 22.82 0.29
N SER A 204 -23.79 21.69 0.47
CA SER A 204 -25.19 21.53 0.04
C SER A 204 -26.17 22.30 0.94
N GLY A 205 -25.86 22.45 2.23
CA GLY A 205 -26.72 23.15 3.19
C GLY A 205 -26.73 24.67 3.08
N ARG A 206 -25.79 25.28 2.35
CA ARG A 206 -25.62 26.75 2.29
C ARG A 206 -26.21 27.40 1.04
N LEU A 207 -26.78 26.61 0.13
CA LEU A 207 -27.39 27.05 -1.13
C LEU A 207 -28.94 27.01 -1.11
N GLY A 208 -29.54 26.73 0.06
CA GLY A 208 -30.98 26.79 0.30
C GLY A 208 -31.40 28.06 1.02
#